data_AF-A0A6C2U1E6-F1
#
_entry.id   AF-A0A6C2U1E6-F1
#
_cell.length_a   1.000
_cell.length_b   1.000
_cell.length_c   1.000
_cell.angle_alpha   90.00
_cell.angle_beta   90.00
_cell.angle_gamma   90.00
#
_symmetry.space_group_name_H-M   'P 1'
#
loop_
_entity.id
_entity.type
_entity.pdbx_description
1 polymer ?
#
loop_
_entity_poly.entity_id
_entity_poly.type
_entity_poly.pdbx_seq_one_letter_code
_entity_poly.pdbx_strand_id
1 'polypeptide(L)'
;MSTIINSINMVIAMQVYLMQLHFPHFQMVRVKEDEAYFEGWVAGEQDSIDYQLRLYFNPLLPEVCPALYVWAPLIVPRMPSGSINEVGATHAYHTLSNGPEGRVQICHTASSDWDASVTYVLPILKGNLWCIAHSAHMQDGSSISGYFM
;
A
#
# COMPACT_ATOMS: atom_id res chain seq x y z
N MET A 1 7.71 31.56 -6.11
CA MET A 1 6.51 30.72 -5.93
C MET A 1 6.19 29.87 -7.17
N SER A 2 6.26 30.40 -8.41
CA SER A 2 5.94 29.59 -9.61
C SER A 2 6.89 28.40 -9.85
N THR A 3 8.19 28.53 -9.55
CA THR A 3 9.17 27.45 -9.76
C THR A 3 8.93 26.23 -8.87
N ILE A 4 8.53 26.43 -7.61
CA ILE A 4 8.29 25.34 -6.64
C ILE A 4 7.03 24.55 -7.01
N ILE A 5 5.96 25.24 -7.41
CA ILE A 5 4.72 24.62 -7.89
C ILE A 5 4.99 23.78 -9.15
N ASN A 6 5.84 24.28 -10.06
CA ASN A 6 6.24 23.52 -11.26
C ASN A 6 7.03 22.25 -10.91
N SER A 7 7.89 22.29 -9.90
CA SER A 7 8.65 21.11 -9.44
C SER A 7 7.76 20.04 -8.82
N ILE A 8 6.78 20.40 -7.99
CA ILE A 8 5.84 19.45 -7.37
C ILE A 8 4.99 18.76 -8.43
N ASN A 9 4.47 19.52 -9.40
CA ASN A 9 3.68 18.96 -10.50
C ASN A 9 4.50 17.99 -11.35
N MET A 10 5.78 18.26 -11.57
CA MET A 10 6.69 17.38 -12.31
C MET A 10 6.98 16.07 -11.54
N VAL A 11 7.16 16.14 -10.21
CA VAL A 11 7.32 14.95 -9.37
C VAL A 11 6.07 14.06 -9.44
N ILE A 12 4.88 14.65 -9.30
CA ILE A 12 3.63 13.89 -9.40
C ILE A 12 3.47 13.26 -10.79
N ALA A 13 3.75 14.01 -11.86
CA ALA A 13 3.67 13.50 -13.22
C ALA A 13 4.65 12.32 -13.44
N MET A 14 5.87 12.40 -12.90
CA MET A 14 6.84 11.31 -12.95
C MET A 14 6.34 10.08 -12.18
N GLN A 15 5.79 10.25 -10.98
CA GLN A 15 5.24 9.14 -10.20
C GLN A 15 4.06 8.47 -10.92
N VAL A 16 3.17 9.25 -11.55
CA VAL A 16 2.06 8.72 -12.38
C VAL A 16 2.61 7.92 -13.56
N TYR A 17 3.60 8.45 -14.28
CA TYR A 17 4.23 7.74 -15.38
C TYR A 17 4.86 6.41 -14.96
N LEU A 18 5.63 6.42 -13.87
CA LEU A 18 6.26 5.20 -13.34
C LEU A 18 5.23 4.17 -12.86
N MET A 19 4.16 4.63 -12.22
CA MET A 19 3.06 3.76 -11.82
C MET A 19 2.38 3.10 -13.03
N GLN A 20 2.10 3.86 -14.09
CA GLN A 20 1.53 3.31 -15.32
C GLN A 20 2.48 2.33 -16.02
N LEU A 21 3.79 2.59 -15.97
CA LEU A 21 4.80 1.73 -16.58
C LEU A 21 4.92 0.37 -15.87
N HIS A 22 4.94 0.37 -14.54
CA HIS A 22 5.19 -0.84 -13.74
C HIS A 22 3.91 -1.56 -13.30
N PHE A 23 2.83 -0.81 -13.09
CA PHE A 23 1.54 -1.32 -12.59
C PHE A 23 0.39 -0.72 -13.40
N PRO A 24 0.24 -1.04 -14.70
CA PRO A 24 -0.75 -0.41 -15.58
C PRO A 24 -2.21 -0.66 -15.19
N HIS A 25 -2.46 -1.64 -14.31
CA HIS A 25 -3.78 -1.93 -13.74
C HIS A 25 -4.12 -1.07 -12.50
N PHE A 26 -3.15 -0.30 -11.99
CA PHE A 26 -3.40 0.72 -10.97
C PHE A 26 -3.80 2.04 -11.62
N GLN A 27 -4.84 2.66 -11.09
CA GLN A 27 -5.36 3.95 -11.57
C GLN A 27 -5.21 5.03 -10.51
N MET A 28 -4.92 6.26 -10.94
CA MET A 28 -4.96 7.42 -10.06
C MET A 28 -6.39 7.89 -9.90
N VAL A 29 -6.87 8.01 -8.67
CA VAL A 29 -8.17 8.58 -8.33
C VAL A 29 -7.95 9.88 -7.57
N ARG A 30 -8.68 10.91 -7.96
CA ARG A 30 -8.75 12.19 -7.26
C ARG A 30 -10.16 12.37 -6.71
N VAL A 31 -10.29 12.43 -5.39
CA VAL A 31 -11.57 12.61 -4.71
C VAL A 31 -11.84 14.10 -4.51
N LYS A 32 -10.84 14.83 -4.02
CA LYS A 32 -10.85 16.29 -3.75
C LYS A 32 -9.47 16.88 -4.02
N GLU A 33 -9.33 18.19 -3.91
CA GLU A 33 -8.08 18.93 -4.18
C GLU A 33 -6.87 18.35 -3.42
N ASP A 34 -7.07 17.99 -2.15
CA ASP A 34 -6.04 17.45 -1.26
C ASP A 34 -6.14 15.93 -1.02
N GLU A 35 -7.05 15.25 -1.72
CA GLU A 35 -7.30 13.82 -1.52
C GLU A 35 -7.21 13.07 -2.84
N ALA A 36 -6.12 12.32 -2.99
CA ALA A 36 -5.91 11.45 -4.13
C ALA A 36 -5.14 10.19 -3.70
N TYR A 37 -5.32 9.11 -4.47
CA TYR A 37 -4.65 7.84 -4.24
C TYR A 37 -4.46 7.06 -5.54
N PHE A 38 -3.54 6.09 -5.55
CA PHE A 38 -3.57 5.00 -6.54
C PHE A 38 -4.41 3.86 -6.01
N GLU A 39 -5.22 3.23 -6.86
CA GLU A 39 -5.91 1.99 -6.51
C GLU A 39 -5.77 0.94 -7.61
N GLY A 40 -5.75 -0.33 -7.21
CA GLY A 40 -5.64 -1.46 -8.14
C GLY A 40 -6.00 -2.77 -7.44
N TRP A 41 -6.42 -3.75 -8.24
CA TRP A 41 -6.71 -5.10 -7.78
C TRP A 41 -5.49 -6.00 -7.96
N VAL A 42 -5.22 -6.81 -6.95
CA VAL A 42 -4.12 -7.77 -6.87
C VAL A 42 -4.70 -9.10 -6.45
N ALA A 43 -4.54 -10.13 -7.27
CA ALA A 43 -4.99 -11.47 -6.93
C ALA A 43 -4.06 -12.09 -5.88
N GLY A 44 -4.65 -12.72 -4.85
CA GLY A 44 -3.94 -13.66 -4.00
C GLY A 44 -3.52 -14.88 -4.80
N GLU A 45 -2.29 -15.36 -4.61
CA GLU A 45 -1.74 -16.46 -5.42
C GLU A 45 -2.43 -17.80 -5.15
N GLN A 46 -2.97 -17.97 -3.94
CA GLN A 46 -3.21 -19.28 -3.34
C GLN A 46 -4.55 -19.40 -2.60
N ASP A 47 -5.24 -18.30 -2.30
CA ASP A 47 -6.44 -18.24 -1.44
C ASP A 47 -7.72 -17.76 -2.17
N SER A 48 -7.66 -17.49 -3.48
CA SER A 48 -8.77 -16.94 -4.27
C SER A 48 -9.33 -15.61 -3.72
N ILE A 49 -8.59 -14.92 -2.85
CA ILE A 49 -8.95 -13.61 -2.34
C ILE A 49 -8.32 -12.57 -3.26
N ASP A 50 -9.17 -11.73 -3.85
CA ASP A 50 -8.70 -10.55 -4.56
C ASP A 50 -8.57 -9.39 -3.58
N TYR A 51 -7.40 -8.77 -3.58
CA TYR A 51 -7.08 -7.63 -2.75
C TYR A 51 -7.20 -6.36 -3.57
N GLN A 52 -7.96 -5.38 -3.06
CA GLN A 52 -7.85 -4.02 -3.58
C GLN A 52 -6.85 -3.26 -2.73
N LEU A 53 -5.80 -2.70 -3.33
CA LEU A 53 -4.84 -1.87 -2.63
C LEU A 53 -5.11 -0.39 -2.91
N ARG A 54 -4.90 0.46 -1.90
CA ARG A 54 -4.95 1.93 -2.04
C ARG A 54 -3.72 2.60 -1.46
N LEU A 55 -2.99 3.33 -2.28
CA LEU A 55 -1.84 4.14 -1.87
C LEU A 55 -2.25 5.62 -1.84
N TYR A 56 -2.49 6.15 -0.64
CA TYR A 56 -2.88 7.54 -0.44
C TYR A 56 -1.66 8.48 -0.52
N PHE A 57 -1.85 9.59 -1.23
CA PHE A 57 -0.89 10.68 -1.27
C PHE A 57 -1.12 11.63 -0.11
N ASN A 58 -0.03 12.19 0.41
CA ASN A 58 -0.09 13.33 1.32
C ASN A 58 0.12 14.62 0.51
N PRO A 59 -0.69 15.69 0.64
CA PRO A 59 -0.47 16.96 -0.05
C PRO A 59 0.94 17.55 0.11
N LEU A 60 1.66 17.18 1.18
CA LEU A 60 3.05 17.54 1.46
C LEU A 60 4.06 16.62 0.72
N LEU A 61 3.69 16.10 -0.45
CA LEU A 61 4.61 15.34 -1.29
C LEU A 61 5.83 16.21 -1.66
N PRO A 62 7.02 15.61 -1.78
CA PRO A 62 7.35 14.21 -1.53
C PRO A 62 7.87 13.93 -0.10
N GLU A 63 7.75 14.87 0.84
CA GLU A 63 8.40 14.79 2.16
C GLU A 63 7.76 13.76 3.10
N VAL A 64 6.51 13.39 2.84
CA VAL A 64 5.77 12.44 3.67
C VAL A 64 5.59 11.11 2.95
N CYS A 65 5.93 10.02 3.65
CA CYS A 65 5.74 8.66 3.19
C CYS A 65 4.26 8.40 2.87
N PRO A 66 3.93 7.90 1.66
CA PRO A 66 2.55 7.60 1.31
C PRO A 66 2.02 6.44 2.17
N ALA A 67 0.71 6.40 2.36
CA ALA A 67 0.08 5.36 3.17
C ALA A 67 -0.58 4.31 2.29
N LEU A 68 -0.12 3.06 2.38
CA LEU A 68 -0.67 1.93 1.65
C LEU A 68 -1.64 1.11 2.51
N TYR A 69 -2.85 0.88 2.01
CA TYR A 69 -3.88 0.11 2.69
C TYR A 69 -4.39 -1.04 1.85
N VAL A 70 -4.81 -2.11 2.54
CA VAL A 70 -5.72 -3.11 1.97
C VAL A 70 -7.13 -2.53 2.06
N TRP A 71 -7.65 -2.13 0.91
CA TRP A 71 -9.00 -1.58 0.78
C TRP A 71 -10.06 -2.65 0.56
N ALA A 72 -9.73 -3.80 0.00
CA ALA A 72 -10.60 -4.96 -0.03
C ALA A 72 -9.76 -6.24 0.16
N PRO A 73 -10.28 -7.28 0.83
CA PRO A 73 -11.54 -7.29 1.58
C PRO A 73 -11.52 -6.35 2.81
N LEU A 74 -12.69 -6.00 3.36
CA LEU A 74 -12.77 -5.16 4.57
C LEU A 74 -12.18 -5.85 5.77
N ILE A 75 -12.60 -7.09 5.99
CA ILE A 75 -12.04 -7.95 7.01
C ILE A 75 -11.03 -8.80 6.29
N VAL A 76 -9.74 -8.57 6.55
CA VAL A 76 -8.72 -9.45 6.02
C VAL A 76 -8.65 -10.68 6.93
N PRO A 77 -9.00 -11.87 6.44
CA PRO A 77 -9.10 -13.05 7.30
C PRO A 77 -7.77 -13.36 7.98
N ARG A 78 -7.86 -13.93 9.18
CA ARG A 78 -6.77 -14.65 9.83
C ARG A 78 -7.27 -16.06 10.13
N MET A 79 -6.45 -17.08 9.92
CA MET A 79 -6.80 -18.46 10.30
C MET A 79 -7.01 -18.60 11.84
N PRO A 80 -7.78 -19.58 12.32
CA PRO A 80 -9.25 -19.67 12.37
C PRO A 80 -9.91 -18.77 13.44
N SER A 81 -9.19 -17.84 14.06
CA SER A 81 -9.64 -17.19 15.32
C SER A 81 -9.87 -15.68 15.24
N GLY A 82 -9.79 -15.05 14.06
CA GLY A 82 -10.08 -13.62 13.94
C GLY A 82 -9.70 -13.02 12.58
N SER A 83 -9.45 -11.72 12.56
CA SER A 83 -9.02 -10.96 11.39
C SER A 83 -7.69 -10.26 11.61
N ILE A 84 -6.96 -9.96 10.54
CA ILE A 84 -5.74 -9.16 10.61
C ILE A 84 -6.02 -7.76 11.19
N ASN A 85 -7.20 -7.22 10.93
CA ASN A 85 -7.61 -5.89 11.39
C ASN A 85 -7.73 -5.82 12.93
N GLU A 86 -8.08 -6.92 13.59
CA GLU A 86 -8.12 -7.02 15.06
C GLU A 86 -6.73 -7.13 15.68
N VAL A 87 -5.75 -7.65 14.91
CA VAL A 87 -4.37 -7.79 15.35
C VAL A 87 -3.65 -6.44 15.40
N GLY A 88 -4.09 -5.46 14.60
CA GLY A 88 -3.53 -4.12 14.59
C GLY A 88 -2.11 -4.07 14.03
N ALA A 89 -1.26 -3.20 14.58
CA ALA A 89 0.12 -3.00 14.14
C ALA A 89 1.04 -4.12 14.62
N THR A 90 1.60 -4.90 13.70
CA THR A 90 2.54 -5.97 14.05
C THR A 90 3.59 -6.17 12.97
N HIS A 91 4.82 -6.44 13.41
CA HIS A 91 5.89 -6.82 12.50
C HIS A 91 5.61 -8.18 11.83
N ALA A 92 5.10 -9.16 12.57
CA ALA A 92 4.79 -10.50 12.06
C ALA A 92 3.86 -10.47 10.83
N TYR A 93 2.86 -9.59 10.84
CA TYR A 93 1.91 -9.45 9.72
C TYR A 93 2.24 -8.30 8.77
N HIS A 94 3.37 -7.61 8.94
CA HIS A 94 3.72 -6.40 8.20
C HIS A 94 2.59 -5.36 8.16
N THR A 95 1.91 -5.20 9.29
CA THR A 95 0.83 -4.22 9.47
C THR A 95 1.34 -3.04 10.27
N LEU A 96 1.04 -1.82 9.83
CA LEU A 96 1.53 -0.60 10.48
C LEU A 96 0.51 -0.01 11.45
N SER A 97 -0.76 0.04 11.08
CA SER A 97 -1.84 0.55 11.92
C SER A 97 -3.21 0.15 11.36
N ASN A 98 -4.24 0.34 12.18
CA ASN A 98 -5.61 0.32 11.68
C ASN A 98 -5.90 1.65 10.99
N GLY A 99 -6.19 1.56 9.70
CA GLY A 99 -6.54 2.65 8.83
C GLY A 99 -8.01 3.08 8.95
N PRO A 100 -8.42 4.05 8.12
CA PRO A 100 -9.80 4.54 8.08
C PRO A 100 -10.77 3.40 7.79
N GLU A 101 -11.99 3.49 8.32
CA GLU A 101 -13.06 2.50 8.13
C GLU A 101 -12.68 1.07 8.54
N GLY A 102 -11.67 0.94 9.41
CA GLY A 102 -11.18 -0.35 9.85
C GLY A 102 -10.32 -1.07 8.82
N ARG A 103 -9.81 -0.40 7.78
CA ARG A 103 -8.83 -1.00 6.85
C ARG A 103 -7.50 -1.28 7.57
N VAL A 104 -6.67 -2.15 6.99
CA VAL A 104 -5.31 -2.38 7.50
C VAL A 104 -4.28 -1.62 6.66
N GLN A 105 -3.39 -0.90 7.34
CA GLN A 105 -2.24 -0.26 6.69
C GLN A 105 -1.08 -1.25 6.60
N ILE A 106 -0.46 -1.35 5.43
CA ILE A 106 0.73 -2.18 5.20
C ILE A 106 1.98 -1.39 5.62
N CYS A 107 2.85 -2.02 6.40
CA CYS A 107 4.19 -1.51 6.69
C CYS A 107 5.11 -1.81 5.50
N HIS A 108 5.40 -0.80 4.68
CA HIS A 108 6.25 -0.95 3.50
C HIS A 108 7.60 -0.24 3.62
N THR A 109 7.66 0.97 4.18
CA THR A 109 8.90 1.74 4.31
C THR A 109 8.89 2.40 5.69
N ALA A 110 9.98 2.28 6.45
CA ALA A 110 10.12 3.03 7.68
C ALA A 110 10.09 4.53 7.35
N SER A 111 9.37 5.33 8.13
CA SER A 111 9.26 6.77 7.87
C SER A 111 10.61 7.48 7.90
N SER A 112 11.59 6.98 8.65
CA SER A 112 12.98 7.47 8.68
C SER A 112 13.74 7.25 7.38
N ASP A 113 13.32 6.26 6.59
CA ASP A 113 14.02 5.81 5.38
C ASP A 113 13.30 6.31 4.12
N TRP A 114 12.22 7.08 4.29
CA TRP A 114 11.50 7.69 3.19
C TRP A 114 12.25 8.92 2.70
N ASP A 115 12.54 8.94 1.40
CA ASP A 115 13.04 10.10 0.69
C ASP A 115 12.27 10.24 -0.64
N ALA A 116 12.20 11.46 -1.15
CA ALA A 116 11.52 11.80 -2.38
C ALA A 116 12.01 11.06 -3.63
N SER A 117 13.24 10.54 -3.61
CA SER A 117 13.77 9.67 -4.67
C SER A 117 13.14 8.28 -4.68
N VAL A 118 12.52 7.85 -3.56
CA VAL A 118 11.78 6.60 -3.48
C VAL A 118 10.48 6.73 -4.26
N THR A 119 10.34 5.92 -5.30
CA THR A 119 9.18 5.94 -6.19
C THR A 119 8.00 5.20 -5.55
N TYR A 120 6.77 5.58 -5.89
CA TYR A 120 5.55 4.89 -5.44
C TYR A 120 5.42 3.45 -5.94
N VAL A 121 6.24 3.09 -6.92
CA VAL A 121 6.42 1.70 -7.36
C VAL A 121 6.85 0.81 -6.19
N LEU A 122 7.72 1.28 -5.28
CA LEU A 122 8.23 0.45 -4.19
C LEU A 122 7.15 0.12 -3.13
N PRO A 123 6.37 1.08 -2.60
CA PRO A 123 5.21 0.77 -1.77
C PRO A 123 4.27 -0.25 -2.42
N ILE A 124 3.90 -0.06 -3.69
CA ILE A 124 2.97 -0.95 -4.39
C ILE A 124 3.56 -2.35 -4.60
N LEU A 125 4.85 -2.44 -4.93
CA LEU A 125 5.55 -3.73 -5.01
C LEU A 125 5.49 -4.48 -3.67
N LYS A 126 5.74 -3.78 -2.56
CA LYS A 126 5.60 -4.36 -1.20
C LYS A 126 4.16 -4.72 -0.87
N GLY A 127 3.18 -3.98 -1.37
CA GLY A 127 1.76 -4.33 -1.28
C GLY A 127 1.43 -5.64 -2.02
N ASN A 128 1.94 -5.81 -3.23
CA ASN A 128 1.76 -7.05 -3.99
C ASN A 128 2.39 -8.25 -3.25
N LEU A 129 3.62 -8.08 -2.76
CA LEU A 129 4.29 -9.08 -1.94
C LEU A 129 3.50 -9.42 -0.67
N TRP A 130 2.90 -8.41 -0.04
CA TRP A 130 2.04 -8.60 1.12
C TRP A 130 0.83 -9.48 0.78
N CYS A 131 0.15 -9.26 -0.35
CA CYS A 131 -0.98 -10.08 -0.79
C CYS A 131 -0.57 -11.55 -1.02
N ILE A 132 0.59 -11.77 -1.65
CA ILE A 132 1.15 -13.12 -1.87
C ILE A 132 1.47 -13.78 -0.53
N ALA A 133 2.19 -13.08 0.34
CA ALA A 133 2.59 -13.57 1.66
C ALA A 133 1.39 -13.85 2.57
N HIS A 134 0.36 -13.02 2.51
CA HIS A 134 -0.90 -13.27 3.21
C HIS A 134 -1.59 -14.52 2.67
N SER A 135 -1.64 -14.68 1.35
CA SER A 135 -2.21 -15.87 0.74
C SER A 135 -1.48 -17.15 1.15
N ALA A 136 -0.16 -17.11 1.28
CA ALA A 136 0.62 -18.24 1.81
C ALA A 136 0.39 -18.44 3.32
N HIS A 137 0.34 -17.37 4.12
CA HIS A 137 -0.03 -17.43 5.54
C HIS A 137 -1.37 -18.13 5.75
N MET A 138 -2.35 -17.91 4.87
CA MET A 138 -3.65 -18.59 4.91
C MET A 138 -3.54 -20.10 4.68
N GLN A 139 -2.51 -20.59 3.99
CA GLN A 139 -2.30 -22.01 3.75
C GLN A 139 -1.57 -22.72 4.89
N ASP A 140 -0.49 -22.13 5.40
CA ASP A 140 0.44 -22.82 6.31
C ASP A 140 0.61 -22.17 7.69
N GLY A 141 0.03 -20.98 7.90
CA GLY A 141 0.13 -20.23 9.15
C GLY A 141 1.47 -19.53 9.38
N SER A 142 2.39 -19.57 8.41
CA SER A 142 3.70 -18.92 8.49
C SER A 142 3.58 -17.40 8.61
N SER A 143 4.55 -16.76 9.25
CA SER A 143 4.53 -15.30 9.40
C SER A 143 4.66 -14.61 8.05
N ILE A 144 3.83 -13.60 7.76
CA ILE A 144 3.96 -12.75 6.55
C ILE A 144 5.35 -12.15 6.48
N SER A 145 5.95 -11.81 7.63
CA SER A 145 7.32 -11.28 7.70
C SER A 145 8.39 -12.18 7.12
N GLY A 146 8.15 -13.49 7.00
CA GLY A 146 9.10 -14.41 6.35
C GLY A 146 9.29 -14.14 4.86
N TYR A 147 8.38 -13.39 4.23
CA TYR A 147 8.43 -13.02 2.81
C TYR A 147 9.12 -11.68 2.57
N PHE A 148 9.41 -10.93 3.62
CA PHE A 148 10.08 -9.63 3.55
C PHE A 148 11.54 -9.82 4.01
N MET A 149 12.50 -9.36 3.21
CA MET A 149 13.93 -9.33 3.56
C MET A 149 14.26 -8.18 4.51
#